data_AF-A0A3N0AYV9-F1
#
_entry.id   AF-A0A3N0AYV9-F1
#
_cell.length_a   1.000
_cell.length_b   1.000
_cell.length_c   1.000
_cell.angle_alpha   90.00
_cell.angle_beta   90.00
_cell.angle_gamma   90.00
#
_symmetry.space_group_name_H-M   'P 1'
#
loop_
_entity.id
_entity.type
_entity.pdbx_description
1 polymer ?
#
loop_
_entity_poly.entity_id
_entity_poly.type
_entity_poly.pdbx_seq_one_letter_code
_entity_poly.pdbx_strand_id
1 'polypeptide(L)'
;MVDADRFEEMRQRLQARVKPSRYAHSMGVSQAAEQLARIYGVNENDAAVAGLLHDWDKALSFKQLRKLAKKHTKVPKAVRKNIPGVLHAYTAPYSLKKEFPELTDGVLQAIERHTCAAPEMADLDMVVFIADIIEPGRTFGDVAPLREAVGEVSLEELFYMTYKATMIYLLEDDKAIHPDSLITWNAWVAKREASEGGCFGSVSAGDASEASEAVGRRALTADAAPSAAAPDGAAGATAHEAAAPEAVSSPKADGSSADASEAACVRNVRPNGARIITIE
;
A
#
# COMPACT_ATOMS: atom_id res chain seq x y z
N MET A 1 21.84 11.87 14.83
CA MET A 1 21.96 10.41 15.01
C MET A 1 21.03 10.07 16.17
N VAL A 2 20.04 9.21 15.95
CA VAL A 2 19.12 8.76 17.02
C VAL A 2 19.92 7.80 17.90
N ASP A 3 20.02 8.08 19.20
CA ASP A 3 20.68 7.19 20.14
C ASP A 3 19.75 6.03 20.56
N ALA A 4 20.30 5.05 21.27
CA ALA A 4 19.57 3.86 21.68
C ALA A 4 18.38 4.17 22.59
N ASP A 5 18.50 5.16 23.47
CA ASP A 5 17.43 5.55 24.40
C ASP A 5 16.26 6.17 23.63
N ARG A 6 16.55 7.03 22.65
CA ARG A 6 15.53 7.61 21.76
C ARG A 6 14.87 6.55 20.88
N PHE A 7 15.62 5.58 20.37
CA PHE A 7 15.06 4.48 19.60
C PHE A 7 14.09 3.63 20.44
N GLU A 8 14.47 3.33 21.68
CA GLU A 8 13.61 2.60 22.62
C GLU A 8 12.33 3.38 22.96
N GLU A 9 12.42 4.71 23.13
CA GLU A 9 11.23 5.55 23.29
C GLU A 9 10.30 5.48 22.07
N MET A 10 10.83 5.61 20.85
CA MET A 10 10.04 5.48 19.62
C MET A 10 9.33 4.12 19.56
N ARG A 11 10.03 3.05 19.94
CA ARG A 11 9.49 1.69 20.01
C ARG A 11 8.32 1.59 20.99
N GLN A 12 8.45 2.15 22.19
CA GLN A 12 7.38 2.15 23.20
C GLN A 12 6.17 2.97 22.75
N ARG A 13 6.41 4.16 22.18
CA ARG A 13 5.34 5.01 21.64
C ARG A 13 4.58 4.31 20.52
N LEU A 14 5.28 3.60 19.63
CA LEU A 14 4.66 2.81 18.58
C LEU A 14 3.82 1.65 19.16
N GLN A 15 4.37 0.89 20.12
CA GLN A 15 3.68 -0.23 20.75
C GLN A 15 2.36 0.19 21.41
N ALA A 16 2.34 1.35 22.06
CA ALA A 16 1.13 1.91 22.66
C ALA A 16 0.11 2.43 21.63
N ARG A 17 0.54 2.69 20.40
CA ARG A 17 -0.27 3.30 19.33
C ARG A 17 -0.94 2.29 18.41
N VAL A 18 -0.24 1.22 18.03
CA VAL A 18 -0.69 0.26 17.01
C VAL A 18 -1.16 -1.07 17.61
N LYS A 19 -1.86 -1.88 16.81
CA LYS A 19 -2.24 -3.25 17.22
C LYS A 19 -0.98 -4.14 17.38
N PRO A 20 -1.01 -5.17 18.24
CA PRO A 20 0.13 -6.06 18.45
C PRO A 20 0.72 -6.66 17.17
N SER A 21 -0.11 -7.09 16.22
CA SER A 21 0.35 -7.64 14.95
C SER A 21 1.07 -6.60 14.08
N ARG A 22 0.62 -5.34 14.11
CA ARG A 22 1.27 -4.25 13.38
C ARG A 22 2.59 -3.88 14.04
N TYR A 23 2.64 -3.88 15.37
CA TYR A 23 3.88 -3.65 16.11
C TYR A 23 4.93 -4.72 15.78
N ALA A 24 4.54 -5.99 15.79
CA ALA A 24 5.43 -7.09 15.40
C ALA A 24 5.96 -6.92 13.97
N HIS A 25 5.08 -6.56 13.03
CA HIS A 25 5.47 -6.24 11.66
C HIS A 25 6.48 -5.08 11.59
N SER A 26 6.19 -3.94 12.25
CA SER A 26 7.12 -2.80 12.29
C SER A 26 8.48 -3.14 12.90
N MET A 27 8.53 -4.02 13.91
CA MET A 27 9.78 -4.53 14.45
C MET A 27 10.53 -5.40 13.44
N GLY A 28 9.83 -6.28 12.71
CA GLY A 28 10.40 -7.08 11.63
C GLY A 28 10.97 -6.21 10.50
N VAL A 29 10.23 -5.18 10.08
CA VAL A 29 10.69 -4.21 9.07
C VAL A 29 11.89 -3.43 9.57
N SER A 30 11.90 -2.97 10.82
CA SER A 30 13.06 -2.28 11.41
C SER A 30 14.32 -3.14 11.35
N GLN A 31 14.22 -4.42 11.73
CA GLN A 31 15.36 -5.36 11.72
C GLN A 31 15.82 -5.69 10.30
N ALA A 32 14.88 -5.92 9.39
CA ALA A 32 15.21 -6.16 7.98
C ALA A 32 15.87 -4.93 7.33
N ALA A 33 15.38 -3.72 7.62
CA ALA A 33 15.94 -2.47 7.11
C ALA A 33 17.37 -2.22 7.63
N GLU A 34 17.63 -2.48 8.92
CA GLU A 34 18.98 -2.40 9.49
C GLU A 34 19.95 -3.37 8.80
N GLN A 35 19.51 -4.62 8.58
CA GLN A 35 20.32 -5.64 7.90
C GLN A 35 20.61 -5.27 6.44
N LEU A 36 19.59 -4.83 5.69
CA LEU A 36 19.74 -4.34 4.32
C LEU A 36 20.69 -3.15 4.27
N ALA A 37 20.55 -2.20 5.19
CA ALA A 37 21.41 -1.02 5.25
C ALA A 37 22.88 -1.41 5.46
N ARG A 38 23.15 -2.38 6.34
CA ARG A 38 24.50 -2.92 6.57
C ARG A 38 25.09 -3.56 5.31
N ILE A 39 24.29 -4.33 4.57
CA ILE A 39 24.73 -5.03 3.35
C ILE A 39 25.01 -4.03 2.22
N TYR A 40 24.14 -3.02 2.06
CA TYR A 40 24.18 -2.10 0.92
C TYR A 40 24.86 -0.76 1.20
N GLY A 41 25.43 -0.56 2.40
CA GLY A 41 26.18 0.65 2.75
C GLY A 41 25.33 1.88 3.05
N VAL A 42 24.10 1.69 3.54
CA VAL A 42 23.19 2.75 3.98
C VAL A 42 23.31 2.97 5.49
N ASN A 43 22.94 4.14 6.00
CA ASN A 43 22.95 4.40 7.43
C ASN A 43 21.99 3.46 8.19
N GLU A 44 22.55 2.54 8.98
CA GLU A 44 21.81 1.52 9.73
C GLU A 44 20.78 2.10 10.70
N ASN A 45 21.13 3.18 11.41
CA ASN A 45 20.23 3.80 12.38
C ASN A 45 19.03 4.47 11.70
N ASP A 46 19.26 5.22 10.62
CA ASP A 46 18.18 5.86 9.86
C ASP A 46 17.27 4.80 9.23
N ALA A 47 17.83 3.68 8.75
CA ALA A 47 17.07 2.55 8.22
C ALA A 47 16.22 1.86 9.28
N ALA A 48 16.78 1.58 10.46
CA ALA A 48 16.04 0.99 11.58
C ALA A 48 14.89 1.91 12.02
N VAL A 49 15.15 3.21 12.20
CA VAL A 49 14.14 4.19 12.60
C VAL A 49 13.04 4.33 11.56
N ALA A 50 13.40 4.45 10.28
CA ALA A 50 12.43 4.54 9.20
C ALA A 50 11.58 3.27 9.10
N GLY A 51 12.21 2.09 9.19
CA GLY A 51 11.53 0.79 9.20
C GLY A 51 10.58 0.62 10.39
N LEU A 52 10.98 1.07 11.59
CA LEU A 52 10.13 1.04 12.77
C LEU A 52 8.88 1.93 12.61
N LEU A 53 9.04 3.11 12.03
CA LEU A 53 8.01 4.15 12.02
C LEU A 53 7.21 4.25 10.70
N HIS A 54 7.54 3.48 9.66
CA HIS A 54 6.92 3.58 8.33
C HIS A 54 5.39 3.55 8.36
N ASP A 55 4.85 2.72 9.27
CA ASP A 55 3.43 2.43 9.41
C ASP A 55 2.74 3.20 10.55
N TRP A 56 3.37 4.27 11.07
CA TRP A 56 2.89 5.03 12.23
C TRP A 56 1.40 5.42 12.16
N ASP A 57 0.94 5.84 10.98
CA ASP A 57 -0.43 6.28 10.76
C ASP A 57 -1.39 5.17 10.30
N LYS A 58 -0.95 3.90 10.22
CA LYS A 58 -1.88 2.75 10.08
C LYS A 58 -2.82 2.59 11.29
N ALA A 59 -2.49 3.19 12.43
CA ALA A 59 -3.39 3.25 13.58
C ALA A 59 -4.64 4.12 13.33
N LEU A 60 -4.58 5.03 12.35
CA LEU A 60 -5.66 5.96 12.07
C LEU A 60 -6.75 5.33 11.21
N SER A 61 -8.01 5.68 11.49
CA SER A 61 -9.12 5.34 10.60
C SER A 61 -9.01 6.05 9.24
N PHE A 62 -9.63 5.50 8.20
CA PHE A 62 -9.69 6.15 6.88
C PHE A 62 -10.30 7.57 6.94
N LYS A 63 -11.22 7.84 7.87
CA LYS A 63 -11.76 9.19 8.07
C LYS A 63 -10.69 10.15 8.60
N GLN A 64 -9.89 9.72 9.57
CA GLN A 64 -8.77 10.50 10.12
C GLN A 64 -7.68 10.71 9.06
N LEU A 65 -7.27 9.66 8.35
CA LEU A 65 -6.28 9.75 7.27
C LEU A 65 -6.71 10.74 6.19
N ARG A 66 -7.98 10.67 5.72
CA ARG A 66 -8.52 11.64 4.75
C ARG A 66 -8.52 13.07 5.30
N LYS A 67 -8.85 13.27 6.58
CA LYS A 67 -8.85 14.59 7.21
C LYS A 67 -7.43 15.16 7.29
N LEU A 68 -6.45 14.33 7.60
CA LEU A 68 -5.05 14.73 7.67
C LEU A 68 -4.51 15.01 6.25
N ALA A 69 -4.75 14.11 5.30
CA ALA A 69 -4.41 14.26 3.88
C ALA A 69 -5.09 15.47 3.19
N LYS A 70 -6.16 16.05 3.76
CA LYS A 70 -6.74 17.32 3.26
C LYS A 70 -5.83 18.52 3.46
N LYS A 71 -4.91 18.45 4.42
CA LYS A 71 -3.94 19.51 4.70
C LYS A 71 -2.76 19.46 3.73
N HIS A 72 -2.71 18.48 2.83
CA HIS A 72 -1.60 18.24 1.92
C HIS A 72 -2.08 18.25 0.47
N THR A 73 -1.37 18.99 -0.37
CA THR A 73 -1.66 19.15 -1.80
C THR A 73 -1.10 18.01 -2.66
N LYS A 74 -0.15 17.24 -2.12
CA LYS A 74 0.55 16.16 -2.83
C LYS A 74 -0.34 14.97 -3.19
N VAL A 75 -1.46 14.73 -2.49
CA VAL A 75 -2.30 13.54 -2.73
C VAL A 75 -3.51 13.88 -3.61
N PRO A 76 -3.66 13.26 -4.81
CA PRO A 76 -4.82 13.47 -5.67
C PRO A 76 -6.15 13.24 -4.95
N LYS A 77 -7.17 14.04 -5.29
CA LYS A 77 -8.51 13.92 -4.69
C LYS A 77 -9.10 12.51 -4.89
N ALA A 78 -8.88 11.92 -6.07
CA ALA A 78 -9.33 10.56 -6.38
C ALA A 78 -8.71 9.52 -5.45
N VAL A 79 -7.41 9.60 -5.20
CA VAL A 79 -6.68 8.70 -4.28
C VAL A 79 -7.23 8.83 -2.86
N ARG A 80 -7.39 10.06 -2.36
CA ARG A 80 -7.96 10.28 -1.01
C ARG A 80 -9.35 9.65 -0.85
N LYS A 81 -10.15 9.63 -1.91
CA LYS A 81 -11.49 9.03 -1.89
C LYS A 81 -11.44 7.51 -1.99
N ASN A 82 -10.74 7.01 -3.00
CA ASN A 82 -10.89 5.65 -3.52
C ASN A 82 -9.82 4.68 -3.01
N ILE A 83 -8.64 5.18 -2.63
CA ILE A 83 -7.50 4.36 -2.18
C ILE A 83 -7.01 4.88 -0.81
N PRO A 84 -7.87 4.96 0.21
CA PRO A 84 -7.50 5.58 1.49
C PRO A 84 -6.38 4.84 2.23
N GLY A 85 -6.16 3.57 1.88
CA GLY A 85 -5.11 2.73 2.48
C GLY A 85 -3.71 3.28 2.25
N VAL A 86 -3.42 3.91 1.11
CA VAL A 86 -2.08 4.48 0.82
C VAL A 86 -1.81 5.77 1.58
N LEU A 87 -2.83 6.40 2.17
CA LEU A 87 -2.70 7.72 2.80
C LEU A 87 -1.80 7.72 4.03
N HIS A 88 -1.63 6.58 4.70
CA HIS A 88 -0.75 6.48 5.87
C HIS A 88 0.68 6.88 5.53
N ALA A 89 1.24 6.44 4.39
CA ALA A 89 2.57 6.84 3.94
C ALA A 89 2.68 8.36 3.77
N TYR A 90 1.66 9.01 3.20
CA TYR A 90 1.64 10.47 3.04
C TYR A 90 1.34 11.25 4.32
N THR A 91 0.82 10.61 5.37
CA THR A 91 0.40 11.31 6.61
C THR A 91 1.37 11.09 7.76
N ALA A 92 2.00 9.90 7.82
CA ALA A 92 2.96 9.52 8.84
C ALA A 92 4.11 10.53 8.97
N PRO A 93 4.79 11.01 7.91
CA PRO A 93 5.89 11.96 8.04
C PRO A 93 5.49 13.25 8.78
N TYR A 94 4.26 13.72 8.60
CA TYR A 94 3.76 14.93 9.25
C TYR A 94 3.40 14.70 10.71
N SER A 95 2.82 13.53 11.01
CA SER A 95 2.56 13.11 12.39
C SER A 95 3.89 12.93 13.14
N LEU A 96 4.86 12.29 12.49
CA LEU A 96 6.17 11.97 13.04
C LEU A 96 7.06 13.20 13.21
N LYS A 97 7.08 14.18 12.29
CA LYS A 97 7.86 15.42 12.50
C LYS A 97 7.43 16.20 13.74
N LYS A 98 6.16 16.08 14.13
CA LYS A 98 5.64 16.72 15.36
C LYS A 98 5.98 15.94 16.61
N GLU A 99 5.92 14.62 16.49
CA GLU A 99 6.17 13.68 17.59
C GLU A 99 7.66 13.56 17.92
N PHE A 100 8.49 13.49 16.87
CA PHE A 100 9.93 13.30 16.90
C PHE A 100 10.59 14.34 15.96
N PRO A 101 10.75 15.60 16.40
CA PRO A 101 11.30 16.68 15.57
C PRO A 101 12.73 16.44 15.07
N GLU A 102 13.47 15.56 15.76
CA GLU A 102 14.84 15.16 15.44
C GLU A 102 14.95 14.24 14.21
N LEU A 103 13.84 13.68 13.72
CA LEU A 103 13.85 12.86 12.52
C LEU A 103 14.31 13.69 11.32
N THR A 104 15.30 13.14 10.61
CA THR A 104 15.86 13.75 9.42
C THR A 104 14.86 13.73 8.28
N ASP A 105 15.01 14.64 7.32
CA ASP A 105 14.13 14.68 6.17
C ASP A 105 14.29 13.43 5.29
N GLY A 106 15.47 12.79 5.30
CA GLY A 106 15.71 11.50 4.64
C GLY A 106 14.88 10.36 5.23
N VAL A 107 14.84 10.23 6.56
CA VAL A 107 13.98 9.24 7.24
C VAL A 107 12.51 9.47 6.92
N LEU A 108 12.06 10.73 6.99
CA LEU A 108 10.68 11.08 6.70
C LEU A 108 10.30 10.85 5.23
N GLN A 109 11.23 11.06 4.31
CA GLN A 109 11.05 10.76 2.89
C GLN A 109 10.92 9.26 2.64
N ALA A 110 11.77 8.44 3.24
CA ALA A 110 11.69 6.99 3.12
C ALA A 110 10.33 6.46 3.62
N ILE A 111 9.84 7.03 4.73
CA ILE A 111 8.48 6.77 5.24
C ILE A 111 7.41 7.29 4.27
N GLU A 112 7.57 8.45 3.63
CA GLU A 112 6.60 8.96 2.63
C GLU A 112 6.47 8.01 1.43
N ARG A 113 7.59 7.40 1.01
CA ARG A 113 7.70 6.64 -0.24
C ARG A 113 7.51 5.14 -0.11
N HIS A 114 7.51 4.57 1.10
CA HIS A 114 7.50 3.12 1.30
C HIS A 114 6.29 2.37 0.70
N THR A 115 5.17 3.04 0.43
CA THR A 115 3.99 2.37 -0.18
C THR A 115 3.94 2.48 -1.70
N CYS A 116 4.09 3.68 -2.25
CA CYS A 116 3.88 3.91 -3.69
C CYS A 116 5.20 3.96 -4.48
N ALA A 117 6.33 4.06 -3.78
CA ALA A 117 7.63 4.46 -4.31
C ALA A 117 7.59 5.81 -5.05
N ALA A 118 8.69 6.16 -5.72
CA ALA A 118 8.82 7.32 -6.57
C ALA A 118 9.77 7.01 -7.75
N PRO A 119 9.73 7.78 -8.85
CA PRO A 119 10.70 7.63 -9.95
C PRO A 119 12.15 7.73 -9.50
N GLU A 120 12.42 8.68 -8.59
CA GLU A 120 13.73 8.87 -7.97
C GLU A 120 13.66 8.42 -6.51
N MET A 121 14.30 7.30 -6.19
CA MET A 121 14.39 6.78 -4.82
C MET A 121 15.81 6.97 -4.31
N ALA A 122 15.95 7.49 -3.08
CA ALA A 122 17.22 7.41 -2.36
C ALA A 122 17.46 5.98 -1.87
N ASP A 123 18.70 5.63 -1.55
CA ASP A 123 19.05 4.30 -1.05
C ASP A 123 18.25 3.92 0.21
N LEU A 124 18.05 4.88 1.12
CA LEU A 124 17.21 4.68 2.30
C LEU A 124 15.73 4.42 1.95
N ASP A 125 15.20 5.09 0.92
CA ASP A 125 13.83 4.85 0.46
C ASP A 125 13.67 3.43 -0.07
N MET A 126 14.66 2.95 -0.84
CA MET A 126 14.69 1.59 -1.38
C MET A 126 14.80 0.55 -0.26
N VAL A 127 15.70 0.74 0.69
CA VAL A 127 15.88 -0.15 1.85
C VAL A 127 14.57 -0.33 2.62
N VAL A 128 13.88 0.77 2.95
CA VAL A 128 12.62 0.71 3.71
C VAL A 128 11.50 0.05 2.90
N PHE A 129 11.41 0.36 1.61
CA PHE A 129 10.44 -0.28 0.71
C PHE A 129 10.66 -1.80 0.64
N ILE A 130 11.90 -2.24 0.44
CA ILE A 130 12.24 -3.66 0.36
C ILE A 130 11.94 -4.36 1.71
N ALA A 131 12.36 -3.74 2.82
CA ALA A 131 12.16 -4.30 4.16
C ALA A 131 10.68 -4.57 4.49
N ASP A 132 9.75 -3.69 4.11
CA ASP A 132 8.30 -3.90 4.32
C ASP A 132 7.76 -5.16 3.63
N ILE A 133 8.34 -5.51 2.48
CA ILE A 133 7.94 -6.68 1.69
C ILE A 133 8.62 -7.96 2.17
N ILE A 134 9.92 -7.91 2.51
CA ILE A 134 10.70 -9.11 2.78
C ILE A 134 10.80 -9.49 4.26
N GLU A 135 10.31 -8.66 5.19
CA GLU A 135 10.41 -8.94 6.63
C GLU A 135 9.91 -10.36 6.98
N PRO A 136 10.51 -11.06 7.96
CA PRO A 136 10.32 -12.50 8.14
C PRO A 136 8.87 -12.95 8.39
N GLY A 137 8.02 -12.09 8.95
CA GLY A 137 6.61 -12.33 9.21
C GLY A 137 5.71 -12.24 7.97
N ARG A 138 6.22 -11.76 6.83
CA ARG A 138 5.47 -11.73 5.56
C ARG A 138 5.37 -13.12 4.94
N THR A 139 4.12 -13.51 4.65
CA THR A 139 3.76 -14.81 4.05
C THR A 139 2.89 -14.67 2.79
N PHE A 140 2.67 -13.45 2.29
CA PHE A 140 1.91 -13.24 1.05
C PHE A 140 2.87 -13.09 -0.13
N GLY A 141 2.44 -13.60 -1.29
CA GLY A 141 3.30 -13.66 -2.48
C GLY A 141 4.50 -14.59 -2.29
N ASP A 142 5.14 -14.94 -3.40
CA ASP A 142 6.41 -15.65 -3.35
C ASP A 142 7.54 -14.65 -3.09
N VAL A 143 7.79 -14.36 -1.81
CA VAL A 143 8.85 -13.45 -1.35
C VAL A 143 10.19 -14.15 -1.13
N ALA A 144 10.24 -15.48 -1.25
CA ALA A 144 11.47 -16.25 -1.06
C ALA A 144 12.57 -15.84 -2.07
N PRO A 145 12.29 -15.71 -3.38
CA PRO A 145 13.28 -15.22 -4.33
C PRO A 145 13.83 -13.83 -4.00
N LEU A 146 13.02 -12.95 -3.40
CA LEU A 146 13.47 -11.61 -2.98
C LEU A 146 14.42 -11.69 -1.79
N ARG A 147 14.15 -12.57 -0.82
CA ARG A 147 15.03 -12.80 0.33
C ARG A 147 16.36 -13.43 -0.09
N GLU A 148 16.33 -14.34 -1.06
CA GLU A 148 17.54 -14.98 -1.62
C GLU A 148 18.41 -14.00 -2.42
N ALA A 149 17.82 -12.98 -3.04
CA ALA A 149 18.57 -11.98 -3.81
C ALA A 149 19.30 -10.94 -2.93
N VAL A 150 19.05 -10.89 -1.62
CA VAL A 150 19.69 -9.94 -0.70
C VAL A 150 21.20 -10.17 -0.66
N GLY A 151 21.97 -9.16 -1.03
CA GLY A 151 23.44 -9.21 -1.12
C GLY A 151 23.99 -9.85 -2.39
N GLU A 152 23.16 -10.57 -3.15
CA GLU A 152 23.54 -11.21 -4.41
C GLU A 152 23.40 -10.26 -5.62
N VAL A 153 22.49 -9.29 -5.52
CA VAL A 153 22.26 -8.24 -6.53
C VAL A 153 22.41 -6.85 -5.93
N SER A 154 22.55 -5.82 -6.78
CA SER A 154 22.61 -4.43 -6.34
C SER A 154 21.33 -3.98 -5.65
N LEU A 155 21.40 -2.94 -4.82
CA LEU A 155 20.22 -2.38 -4.14
C LEU A 155 19.13 -1.95 -5.14
N GLU A 156 19.53 -1.33 -6.25
CA GLU A 156 18.60 -0.91 -7.31
C GLU A 156 17.90 -2.11 -7.98
N GLU A 157 18.63 -3.19 -8.26
CA GLU A 157 18.03 -4.40 -8.85
C GLU A 157 17.11 -5.10 -7.85
N LEU A 158 17.51 -5.22 -6.58
CA LEU A 158 16.65 -5.77 -5.53
C LEU A 158 15.37 -4.94 -5.34
N PHE A 159 15.49 -3.62 -5.39
CA PHE A 159 14.34 -2.72 -5.37
C PHE A 159 13.43 -2.98 -6.57
N TYR A 160 13.99 -3.03 -7.79
CA TYR A 160 13.22 -3.29 -9.00
C TYR A 160 12.47 -4.63 -8.95
N MET A 161 13.15 -5.70 -8.55
CA MET A 161 12.55 -7.03 -8.35
C MET A 161 11.38 -6.98 -7.35
N THR A 162 11.60 -6.30 -6.21
CA THR A 162 10.59 -6.16 -5.16
C THR A 162 9.39 -5.33 -5.61
N TYR A 163 9.65 -4.24 -6.34
CA TYR A 163 8.63 -3.37 -6.89
C TYR A 163 7.78 -4.10 -7.94
N LYS A 164 8.42 -4.87 -8.83
CA LYS A 164 7.75 -5.74 -9.81
C LYS A 164 6.84 -6.76 -9.13
N ALA A 165 7.33 -7.46 -8.11
CA ALA A 165 6.52 -8.41 -7.34
C ALA A 165 5.31 -7.73 -6.68
N THR A 166 5.49 -6.52 -6.15
CA THR A 166 4.40 -5.72 -5.59
C THR A 166 3.35 -5.36 -6.64
N MET A 167 3.77 -4.95 -7.85
CA MET A 167 2.86 -4.62 -8.94
C MET A 167 2.07 -5.84 -9.43
N ILE A 168 2.72 -7.00 -9.56
CA ILE A 168 2.06 -8.27 -9.92
C ILE A 168 0.99 -8.60 -8.89
N TYR A 169 1.34 -8.55 -7.60
CA TYR A 169 0.38 -8.80 -6.51
C TYR A 169 -0.84 -7.87 -6.56
N LEU A 170 -0.64 -6.57 -6.82
CA LEU A 170 -1.76 -5.62 -6.92
C LEU A 170 -2.69 -5.95 -8.08
N LEU A 171 -2.13 -6.40 -9.21
CA LEU A 171 -2.91 -6.78 -10.40
C LEU A 171 -3.65 -8.11 -10.20
N GLU A 172 -2.99 -9.12 -9.63
CA GLU A 172 -3.58 -10.45 -9.39
C GLU A 172 -4.71 -10.42 -8.36
N ASP A 173 -4.64 -9.51 -7.39
CA ASP A 173 -5.65 -9.36 -6.32
C ASP A 173 -6.69 -8.24 -6.63
N ASP A 174 -6.79 -7.81 -7.90
CA ASP A 174 -7.74 -6.79 -8.40
C ASP A 174 -7.75 -5.49 -7.57
N LYS A 175 -6.57 -5.06 -7.09
CA LYS A 175 -6.43 -3.88 -6.24
C LYS A 175 -6.33 -2.60 -7.05
N ALA A 176 -6.95 -1.54 -6.52
CA ALA A 176 -6.77 -0.21 -7.07
C ALA A 176 -5.30 0.25 -6.91
N ILE A 177 -4.66 0.59 -8.03
CA ILE A 177 -3.28 1.05 -8.09
C ILE A 177 -3.24 2.58 -8.06
N HIS A 178 -2.35 3.14 -7.24
CA HIS A 178 -2.12 4.58 -7.19
C HIS A 178 -1.46 5.06 -8.52
N PRO A 179 -1.86 6.20 -9.11
CA PRO A 179 -1.24 6.69 -10.34
C PRO A 179 0.28 6.82 -10.26
N ASP A 180 0.81 7.34 -9.15
CA ASP A 180 2.27 7.45 -8.93
C ASP A 180 2.98 6.10 -8.96
N SER A 181 2.31 4.99 -8.63
CA SER A 181 2.90 3.66 -8.75
C SER A 181 3.09 3.25 -10.21
N LEU A 182 2.16 3.61 -11.10
CA LEU A 182 2.32 3.39 -12.54
C LEU A 182 3.40 4.29 -13.14
N ILE A 183 3.46 5.55 -12.70
CA ILE A 183 4.52 6.49 -13.13
C ILE A 183 5.89 5.96 -12.70
N THR A 184 6.00 5.49 -11.46
CA THR A 184 7.23 4.91 -10.92
C THR A 184 7.61 3.65 -11.69
N TRP A 185 6.67 2.73 -11.93
CA TRP A 185 6.92 1.53 -12.73
C TRP A 185 7.54 1.87 -14.10
N ASN A 186 6.91 2.77 -14.85
CA ASN A 186 7.40 3.15 -16.18
C ASN A 186 8.79 3.79 -16.12
N ALA A 187 9.06 4.64 -15.13
CA ALA A 187 10.37 5.26 -14.95
C ALA A 187 11.47 4.22 -14.68
N TRP A 188 11.20 3.24 -13.83
CA TRP A 188 12.16 2.19 -13.49
C TRP A 188 12.39 1.19 -14.63
N VAL A 189 11.36 0.87 -15.42
CA VAL A 189 11.52 0.08 -16.66
C VAL A 189 12.43 0.82 -17.64
N ALA A 190 12.17 2.10 -17.91
CA ALA A 190 12.99 2.90 -18.81
C ALA A 190 14.45 3.04 -18.31
N LYS A 191 14.65 3.24 -17.00
CA LYS A 191 15.98 3.29 -16.39
C LYS A 191 16.76 1.99 -16.60
N ARG A 192 16.09 0.84 -16.46
CA ARG A 192 16.69 -0.50 -16.65
C ARG A 192 17.05 -0.77 -18.11
N GLU A 193 16.19 -0.38 -19.06
CA GLU A 193 16.49 -0.49 -20.50
C GLU A 193 17.71 0.38 -20.91
N ALA A 194 17.84 1.55 -20.29
CA ALA A 194 18.97 2.44 -20.52
C ALA A 194 20.29 1.87 -19.96
N SER A 195 20.26 1.19 -18.80
CA SER A 195 21.44 0.59 -18.17
C SER A 195 21.86 -0.74 -18.83
N GLU A 196 20.91 -1.53 -19.33
CA GLU A 196 21.17 -2.78 -20.06
C GLU A 196 21.59 -2.57 -21.52
N GLY A 197 21.66 -1.31 -21.98
CA GLY A 197 22.19 -0.95 -23.29
C GLY A 197 21.17 -1.14 -24.42
N GLY A 198 20.14 -0.28 -24.47
CA GLY A 198 19.51 0.20 -25.70
C GLY A 198 19.35 -0.83 -26.82
N CYS A 199 18.77 -2.00 -26.52
CA CYS A 199 18.54 -3.06 -27.49
C CYS A 199 17.09 -3.54 -27.42
N PHE A 200 16.14 -2.60 -27.51
CA PHE A 200 14.86 -2.90 -28.15
C PHE A 200 14.90 -2.26 -29.53
N GLY A 201 14.84 -3.13 -30.55
CA GLY A 201 15.01 -2.74 -31.94
C GLY A 201 14.17 -1.53 -32.29
N SER A 202 14.77 -0.61 -33.02
CA SER A 202 14.03 0.38 -33.79
C SER A 202 12.93 -0.34 -34.55
N VAL A 203 11.68 -0.21 -34.11
CA VAL A 203 10.58 -0.35 -35.04
C VAL A 203 10.76 0.84 -35.96
N SER A 204 11.29 0.60 -37.16
CA SER A 204 11.42 1.66 -38.14
C SER A 204 10.04 2.29 -38.31
N ALA A 205 9.98 3.63 -38.36
CA ALA A 205 8.80 4.34 -38.80
C ALA A 205 8.52 3.99 -40.27
N GLY A 206 7.86 2.85 -40.46
CA GLY A 206 7.31 2.31 -41.70
C GLY A 206 6.18 1.41 -41.23
N ASP A 207 4.98 1.67 -41.71
CA ASP A 207 3.71 0.99 -41.37
C ASP A 207 2.90 1.56 -40.19
N ALA A 208 2.92 2.89 -40.05
CA ALA A 208 1.84 3.64 -39.39
C ALA A 208 1.13 4.58 -40.38
N SER A 209 0.75 4.06 -41.56
CA SER A 209 -0.13 4.78 -42.48
C SER A 209 -1.20 3.86 -43.07
N GLU A 210 -1.91 3.07 -42.26
CA GLU A 210 -3.16 2.42 -42.70
C GLU A 210 -4.02 1.90 -41.53
N ALA A 211 -4.20 2.72 -40.49
CA ALA A 211 -5.19 2.43 -39.43
C ALA A 211 -5.89 3.68 -38.87
N SER A 212 -5.91 4.79 -39.63
CA SER A 212 -6.58 6.05 -39.25
C SER A 212 -7.84 6.36 -40.08
N GLU A 213 -8.30 5.44 -40.94
CA GLU A 213 -9.50 5.65 -41.76
C GLU A 213 -10.57 4.57 -41.52
N ALA A 214 -11.03 4.41 -40.28
CA ALA A 214 -12.23 3.62 -40.01
C ALA A 214 -13.03 4.04 -38.78
N VAL A 215 -12.98 5.32 -38.35
CA VAL A 215 -14.02 5.85 -37.44
C VAL A 215 -14.32 7.30 -37.81
N GLY A 216 -15.08 7.45 -38.89
CA GLY A 216 -15.64 8.73 -39.30
C GLY A 216 -17.06 8.54 -39.80
N ARG A 217 -17.98 9.28 -39.16
CA ARG A 217 -19.40 9.53 -39.53
C ARG A 217 -20.44 8.57 -38.96
N ARG A 218 -21.00 8.99 -37.82
CA ARG A 218 -22.37 9.51 -37.85
C ARG A 218 -22.61 10.45 -36.66
N ALA A 219 -22.81 11.72 -36.98
CA ALA A 219 -23.30 12.73 -36.07
C ALA A 219 -24.66 13.21 -36.56
N LEU A 220 -25.56 13.44 -35.58
CA LEU A 220 -26.74 14.31 -35.58
C LEU A 220 -28.00 13.84 -36.33
N THR A 221 -29.08 13.65 -35.56
CA THR A 221 -30.19 14.62 -35.54
C THR A 221 -30.84 14.67 -34.16
N ALA A 222 -31.00 15.88 -33.65
CA ALA A 222 -31.80 16.24 -32.49
C ALA A 222 -33.30 16.31 -32.88
N ASP A 223 -34.19 16.08 -31.92
CA ASP A 223 -35.46 16.80 -31.89
C ASP A 223 -35.91 17.03 -30.43
N ALA A 224 -36.59 18.16 -30.21
CA ALA A 224 -36.72 18.85 -28.93
C ALA A 224 -38.14 18.81 -28.35
N ALA A 225 -38.23 18.65 -27.01
CA ALA A 225 -39.15 19.30 -26.04
C ALA A 225 -40.70 19.14 -26.23
N PRO A 226 -41.59 19.47 -25.24
CA PRO A 226 -41.36 20.31 -24.05
C PRO A 226 -42.03 19.90 -22.69
N SER A 227 -41.46 20.48 -21.62
CA SER A 227 -42.03 21.15 -20.42
C SER A 227 -43.33 20.66 -19.74
N ALA A 228 -43.30 20.48 -18.39
CA ALA A 228 -44.15 21.23 -17.45
C ALA A 228 -43.88 20.94 -15.94
N ALA A 229 -43.78 22.04 -15.17
CA ALA A 229 -44.32 22.33 -13.83
C ALA A 229 -43.81 21.64 -12.53
N ALA A 230 -43.35 22.50 -11.60
CA ALA A 230 -43.48 22.35 -10.14
C ALA A 230 -44.86 22.92 -9.67
N PRO A 231 -45.37 22.65 -8.45
CA PRO A 231 -44.89 23.34 -7.24
C PRO A 231 -44.99 22.59 -5.87
N ASP A 232 -44.31 23.17 -4.87
CA ASP A 232 -44.60 23.35 -3.43
C ASP A 232 -45.10 22.23 -2.48
N GLY A 233 -44.57 22.27 -1.24
CA GLY A 233 -45.37 21.98 -0.04
C GLY A 233 -44.66 21.24 1.11
N ALA A 234 -44.73 21.81 2.31
CA ALA A 234 -43.99 21.46 3.53
C ALA A 234 -44.63 20.38 4.44
N ALA A 235 -43.90 20.05 5.52
CA ALA A 235 -44.22 19.37 6.80
C ALA A 235 -43.46 18.03 6.96
N GLY A 236 -42.84 17.67 8.08
CA GLY A 236 -42.84 18.21 9.45
C GLY A 236 -42.78 17.02 10.43
N ALA A 237 -41.77 17.01 11.31
CA ALA A 237 -41.63 16.19 12.54
C ALA A 237 -41.57 14.64 12.33
N THR A 238 -40.98 13.78 13.16
CA THR A 238 -40.66 13.74 14.60
C THR A 238 -39.46 12.80 14.82
N ALA A 239 -38.46 13.18 15.62
CA ALA A 239 -38.11 12.57 16.92
C ALA A 239 -38.46 11.07 17.11
N HIS A 240 -37.45 10.23 17.35
CA HIS A 240 -37.32 9.58 18.67
C HIS A 240 -35.92 9.01 18.91
N GLU A 241 -35.45 9.34 20.10
CA GLU A 241 -34.26 8.96 20.83
C GLU A 241 -34.39 7.56 21.47
N ALA A 242 -33.30 7.12 22.12
CA ALA A 242 -33.16 6.00 23.06
C ALA A 242 -32.77 4.63 22.43
N ALA A 243 -31.91 3.82 23.03
CA ALA A 243 -31.01 3.93 24.16
C ALA A 243 -30.10 2.68 24.13
N ALA A 244 -28.92 2.76 24.75
CA ALA A 244 -28.13 1.60 25.15
C ALA A 244 -28.87 0.78 26.21
N PRO A 245 -28.36 -0.42 26.57
CA PRO A 245 -27.70 -0.45 27.88
C PRO A 245 -26.39 -1.25 27.92
N GLU A 246 -25.62 -0.92 28.95
CA GLU A 246 -24.37 -1.53 29.38
C GLU A 246 -24.55 -2.86 30.16
N ALA A 247 -23.49 -3.67 30.05
CA ALA A 247 -22.77 -4.48 31.06
C ALA A 247 -23.49 -5.20 32.22
N VAL A 248 -23.18 -6.50 32.41
CA VAL A 248 -22.87 -7.11 33.73
C VAL A 248 -21.77 -8.18 33.58
N SER A 249 -20.96 -8.27 34.64
CA SER A 249 -19.70 -8.98 34.92
C SER A 249 -19.71 -10.51 35.02
N SER A 250 -18.48 -11.05 34.95
CA SER A 250 -18.00 -12.43 35.24
C SER A 250 -18.29 -12.93 36.70
N PRO A 251 -18.03 -14.21 37.07
CA PRO A 251 -16.67 -14.76 37.25
C PRO A 251 -16.44 -16.27 36.91
N LYS A 252 -15.15 -16.64 37.01
CA LYS A 252 -14.40 -17.90 36.76
C LYS A 252 -14.92 -19.16 37.49
N ALA A 253 -14.59 -20.35 36.96
CA ALA A 253 -13.54 -21.26 37.47
C ALA A 253 -13.63 -22.68 36.87
N ASP A 254 -12.44 -23.28 36.64
CA ASP A 254 -12.06 -24.71 36.61
C ASP A 254 -12.79 -25.67 35.63
N GLY A 255 -12.19 -26.65 34.96
CA GLY A 255 -10.91 -27.32 35.02
C GLY A 255 -11.11 -28.75 34.44
N SER A 256 -10.06 -29.33 33.86
CA SER A 256 -9.89 -30.77 33.57
C SER A 256 -10.45 -31.40 32.28
N SER A 257 -9.46 -31.85 31.48
CA SER A 257 -9.29 -33.18 30.86
C SER A 257 -10.26 -33.75 29.81
N ALA A 258 -9.64 -34.19 28.70
CA ALA A 258 -9.59 -35.57 28.20
C ALA A 258 -9.92 -35.71 26.70
N ASP A 259 -9.07 -36.50 26.05
CA ASP A 259 -9.15 -37.07 24.70
C ASP A 259 -10.54 -37.56 24.30
N ALA A 260 -10.87 -37.42 23.02
CA ALA A 260 -10.96 -38.56 22.10
C ALA A 260 -11.41 -38.14 20.70
N SER A 261 -10.83 -38.85 19.74
CA SER A 261 -11.18 -38.94 18.32
C SER A 261 -12.66 -39.20 18.06
N GLU A 262 -13.20 -38.64 16.97
CA GLU A 262 -13.96 -39.42 16.00
C GLU A 262 -14.10 -38.67 14.66
N ALA A 263 -13.93 -39.43 13.58
CA ALA A 263 -14.10 -39.02 12.20
C ALA A 263 -15.58 -39.16 11.79
N ALA A 264 -16.10 -38.27 10.94
CA ALA A 264 -16.99 -38.65 9.82
C ALA A 264 -17.40 -37.45 8.93
N CYS A 265 -17.35 -37.73 7.61
CA CYS A 265 -18.26 -37.28 6.56
C CYS A 265 -18.26 -35.82 6.05
N VAL A 266 -17.43 -35.61 5.01
CA VAL A 266 -17.84 -35.36 3.60
C VAL A 266 -19.08 -34.48 3.35
N ARG A 267 -18.87 -33.34 2.66
CA ARG A 267 -19.55 -32.99 1.40
C ARG A 267 -18.77 -31.92 0.61
N ASN A 268 -19.00 -31.96 -0.70
CA ASN A 268 -18.11 -31.69 -1.81
C ASN A 268 -18.60 -30.44 -2.61
N VAL A 269 -17.67 -29.70 -3.23
CA VAL A 269 -17.75 -29.15 -4.63
C VAL A 269 -18.56 -27.83 -4.81
N ARG A 270 -18.12 -26.75 -5.50
CA ARG A 270 -17.43 -26.61 -6.82
C ARG A 270 -16.42 -25.43 -6.93
N PRO A 271 -15.48 -25.52 -7.90
CA PRO A 271 -14.68 -24.40 -8.42
C PRO A 271 -15.49 -23.56 -9.43
N ASN A 272 -15.19 -22.27 -9.50
CA ASN A 272 -15.87 -21.30 -10.36
C ASN A 272 -15.72 -21.67 -11.85
N GLY A 273 -16.87 -21.73 -12.53
CA GLY A 273 -16.96 -21.87 -13.97
C GLY A 273 -16.75 -20.53 -14.67
N ALA A 274 -15.77 -20.49 -15.57
CA ALA A 274 -15.70 -19.52 -16.65
C ALA A 274 -16.00 -20.24 -17.96
N ARG A 275 -17.03 -19.78 -18.67
CA ARG A 275 -17.37 -20.22 -20.03
C ARG A 275 -16.50 -19.48 -21.03
N ILE A 276 -15.80 -20.23 -21.88
CA ILE A 276 -15.15 -19.71 -23.09
C ILE A 276 -16.27 -19.40 -24.09
N ILE A 277 -16.34 -18.14 -24.53
CA ILE A 277 -17.19 -17.70 -25.63
C ILE A 277 -16.31 -17.71 -26.87
N THR A 278 -16.56 -18.65 -27.78
CA THR A 278 -16.00 -18.62 -29.14
C THR A 278 -16.85 -17.67 -29.97
N ILE A 279 -16.22 -16.67 -30.59
CA ILE A 279 -16.86 -15.76 -31.53
C ILE A 279 -16.64 -16.38 -32.93
N GLU A 280 -17.74 -16.73 -33.61
CA GLU A 280 -17.78 -16.91 -35.09
C GLU A 280 -18.23 -15.60 -35.74
#